data_AF-A0A4P5QAJ6-F1
#
_entry.id   AF-A0A4P5QAJ6-F1
#
_cell.length_a   1.000
_cell.length_b   1.000
_cell.length_c   1.000
_cell.angle_alpha   90.00
_cell.angle_beta   90.00
_cell.angle_gamma   90.00
#
_symmetry.space_group_name_H-M   'P 1'
#
loop_
_entity.id
_entity.type
_entity.pdbx_description
1 polymer ?
#
loop_
_entity_poly.entity_id
_entity_poly.type
_entity_poly.pdbx_seq_one_letter_code
_entity_poly.pdbx_strand_id
1 'polypeptide(L)'
;MAFTQEMEDRIIADLNDTRIRRQGLSLSGGDPLHPQNIADVLKLVKRVREECPGKDIWMWTGYKLDELTADQRDVVDLINVLIDGKFVQDLKDPSLIWRGSSNQVVHHLR
;
A
#
# COMPACT_ATOMS: atom_id res chain seq x y z
N MET A 1 2.42 -13.67 14.22
CA MET A 1 1.74 -14.58 13.27
C MET A 1 2.23 -14.21 11.88
N ALA A 2 2.59 -15.19 11.05
CA ALA A 2 3.07 -14.94 9.69
C ALA A 2 1.88 -14.70 8.73
N PHE A 3 2.11 -13.91 7.69
CA PHE A 3 1.20 -13.82 6.54
C PHE A 3 1.29 -15.12 5.75
N THR A 4 0.16 -15.71 5.37
CA THR A 4 0.13 -17.04 4.73
C THR A 4 -0.45 -16.99 3.32
N GLN A 5 -0.17 -18.04 2.53
CA GLN A 5 -0.73 -18.18 1.19
C GLN A 5 -2.27 -18.13 1.20
N GLU A 6 -2.92 -18.73 2.20
CA GLU A 6 -4.38 -18.71 2.32
C GLU A 6 -4.94 -17.30 2.55
N MET A 7 -4.18 -16.43 3.22
CA MET A 7 -4.55 -15.02 3.38
C MET A 7 -4.39 -14.27 2.06
N GLU A 8 -3.29 -14.50 1.34
CA GLU A 8 -3.03 -13.94 0.01
C GLU A 8 -4.13 -14.31 -1.00
N ASP A 9 -4.48 -15.59 -1.08
CA ASP A 9 -5.53 -16.11 -1.96
C ASP A 9 -6.90 -15.53 -1.63
N ARG A 10 -7.19 -15.34 -0.33
CA ARG A 10 -8.43 -14.69 0.11
C ARG A 10 -8.50 -13.24 -0.36
N ILE A 11 -7.40 -12.50 -0.27
CA ILE A 11 -7.35 -11.10 -0.75
C ILE A 11 -7.65 -11.04 -2.25
N ILE A 12 -7.02 -11.90 -3.06
CA ILE A 12 -7.27 -11.95 -4.50
C ILE A 12 -8.73 -12.32 -4.81
N ALA A 13 -9.27 -13.34 -4.14
CA ALA A 13 -10.67 -13.73 -4.30
C ALA A 13 -11.63 -12.59 -3.94
N ASP A 14 -11.38 -11.88 -2.84
CA ASP A 14 -12.18 -10.73 -2.42
C ASP A 14 -12.10 -9.58 -3.43
N LEU A 15 -10.91 -9.27 -3.94
CA LEU A 15 -10.75 -8.20 -4.94
C LEU A 15 -11.50 -8.51 -6.25
N ASN A 16 -11.62 -9.79 -6.61
CA ASN A 16 -12.32 -10.25 -7.80
C ASN A 16 -13.80 -10.57 -7.59
N ASP A 17 -14.31 -10.52 -6.36
CA ASP A 17 -15.73 -10.78 -6.09
C ASP A 17 -16.62 -9.71 -6.76
N THR A 18 -17.40 -10.12 -7.76
CA THR A 18 -18.29 -9.23 -8.50
C THR A 18 -19.57 -8.89 -7.75
N ARG A 19 -19.91 -9.66 -6.70
CA ARG A 19 -21.07 -9.40 -5.84
C ARG A 19 -20.84 -8.18 -4.94
N ILE A 20 -19.59 -7.97 -4.52
CA ILE A 20 -19.15 -6.82 -3.73
C ILE A 20 -18.03 -6.11 -4.48
N ARG A 21 -18.40 -5.08 -5.25
CA ARG A 21 -17.42 -4.33 -6.02
C ARG A 21 -16.47 -3.56 -5.11
N ARG A 22 -15.22 -4.02 -5.04
CA ARG A 22 -14.10 -3.31 -4.40
C ARG A 22 -13.36 -2.46 -5.44
N GLN A 23 -12.94 -1.26 -5.06
CA GLN A 23 -12.12 -0.40 -5.94
C GLN A 23 -10.71 -0.98 -6.10
N GLY A 24 -10.10 -1.39 -5.00
CA GLY A 24 -8.76 -1.94 -4.98
C GLY A 24 -8.27 -2.31 -3.60
N LEU A 25 -6.96 -2.29 -3.42
CA LEU A 25 -6.26 -2.71 -2.20
C LEU A 25 -5.62 -1.50 -1.51
N SER A 26 -5.80 -1.39 -0.19
CA SER A 26 -5.09 -0.42 0.65
C SER A 26 -4.12 -1.14 1.58
N LEU A 27 -2.84 -0.83 1.45
CA LEU A 27 -1.75 -1.34 2.28
C LEU A 27 -1.40 -0.30 3.36
N SER A 28 -1.72 -0.62 4.60
CA SER A 28 -1.56 0.27 5.75
C SER A 28 -1.34 -0.54 7.03
N GLY A 29 -1.12 0.13 8.18
CA GLY A 29 -1.04 -0.52 9.50
C GLY A 29 0.35 -0.36 10.12
N GLY A 30 1.14 -1.44 10.16
CA GLY A 30 2.60 -1.32 10.36
C GLY A 30 3.23 -0.54 9.21
N ASP A 31 4.44 -0.90 8.77
CA ASP A 31 5.00 -0.31 7.55
C ASP A 31 5.09 -1.38 6.44
N PRO A 32 4.32 -1.26 5.34
CA PRO A 32 4.42 -2.18 4.20
C PRO A 32 5.83 -2.24 3.60
N LEU A 33 6.60 -1.14 3.69
CA LEU A 33 7.97 -1.06 3.19
C LEU A 33 9.02 -1.39 4.26
N HIS A 34 8.61 -1.87 5.44
CA HIS A 34 9.57 -2.40 6.42
C HIS A 34 10.37 -3.55 5.78
N PRO A 35 11.70 -3.64 5.97
CA PRO A 35 12.53 -4.65 5.28
C PRO A 35 12.06 -6.09 5.42
N GLN A 36 11.46 -6.45 6.55
CA GLN A 36 10.90 -7.80 6.80
C GLN A 36 9.62 -8.09 6.02
N ASN A 37 8.90 -7.06 5.56
CA ASN A 37 7.63 -7.16 4.87
C ASN A 37 7.78 -7.07 3.34
N ILE A 38 8.88 -6.49 2.85
CA ILE A 38 9.07 -6.18 1.42
C ILE A 38 8.82 -7.40 0.53
N ALA A 39 9.37 -8.57 0.88
CA ALA A 39 9.24 -9.77 0.06
C ALA A 39 7.77 -10.21 -0.10
N ASP A 40 7.02 -10.26 1.00
CA ASP A 40 5.61 -10.68 0.99
C ASP A 40 4.71 -9.61 0.35
N VAL A 41 4.98 -8.34 0.61
CA VAL A 41 4.23 -7.22 0.00
C VAL A 41 4.49 -7.17 -1.50
N LEU A 42 5.73 -7.33 -1.95
CA LEU A 42 6.09 -7.36 -3.37
C LEU A 42 5.37 -8.50 -4.09
N LYS A 43 5.33 -9.70 -3.47
CA LYS A 43 4.60 -10.84 -4.00
C LYS A 43 3.10 -10.55 -4.13
N LEU A 44 2.48 -9.99 -3.09
CA LEU A 44 1.06 -9.65 -3.11
C LEU A 44 0.73 -8.60 -4.17
N VAL A 45 1.49 -7.50 -4.27
CA VAL A 45 1.20 -6.45 -5.26
C VAL A 45 1.35 -6.95 -6.69
N LYS A 46 2.32 -7.83 -6.98
CA LYS A 46 2.45 -8.48 -8.29
C LYS A 46 1.20 -9.29 -8.62
N ARG A 47 0.74 -10.14 -7.69
CA ARG A 47 -0.49 -10.93 -7.87
C ARG A 47 -1.72 -10.07 -8.09
N VAL A 48 -1.90 -9.00 -7.32
CA VAL A 48 -3.05 -8.10 -7.50
C VAL A 48 -3.03 -7.46 -8.90
N ARG A 49 -1.86 -7.09 -9.41
CA ARG A 49 -1.71 -6.48 -10.74
C ARG A 49 -1.99 -7.47 -11.87
N GLU A 50 -1.59 -8.73 -11.68
CA GLU A 50 -1.77 -9.81 -12.66
C GLU A 50 -3.20 -10.37 -12.64
N GLU A 51 -3.77 -10.60 -11.46
CA GLU A 51 -5.01 -11.35 -11.25
C GLU A 51 -6.24 -10.47 -11.03
N CYS A 52 -6.08 -9.19 -10.69
CA CYS A 52 -7.19 -8.28 -10.38
C CYS A 52 -7.19 -7.05 -11.30
N PRO A 53 -7.53 -7.21 -12.59
CA PRO A 53 -7.48 -6.13 -13.56
C PRO A 53 -8.39 -4.96 -13.17
N GLY A 54 -7.86 -3.75 -13.31
CA GLY A 54 -8.58 -2.50 -12.99
C GLY A 54 -8.67 -2.16 -11.50
N LYS A 55 -8.00 -2.92 -10.62
CA LYS A 55 -7.87 -2.55 -9.20
C LYS A 55 -6.70 -1.60 -8.98
N ASP A 56 -6.92 -0.59 -8.16
CA ASP A 56 -5.85 0.29 -7.70
C ASP A 56 -5.21 -0.23 -6.40
N ILE A 57 -3.95 0.16 -6.17
CA ILE A 57 -3.24 -0.16 -4.94
C ILE A 57 -2.79 1.14 -4.30
N TRP A 58 -3.21 1.36 -3.06
CA TRP A 58 -2.84 2.48 -2.22
C TRP A 58 -1.90 2.00 -1.12
N MET A 59 -0.91 2.81 -0.77
CA MET A 59 0.04 2.48 0.30
C MET A 59 0.31 3.68 1.19
N TRP A 60 0.31 3.44 2.50
CA TRP A 60 0.81 4.38 3.50
C TRP A 60 2.11 3.85 4.08
N THR A 61 3.12 4.71 4.17
CA THR A 61 4.44 4.36 4.72
C THR A 61 5.03 5.50 5.54
N GLY A 62 5.86 5.17 6.53
CA GLY A 62 6.63 6.15 7.30
C GLY A 62 7.91 6.61 6.61
N TYR A 63 8.35 5.91 5.57
CA TYR A 63 9.49 6.31 4.73
C TYR A 63 9.09 7.44 3.78
N LYS A 64 10.06 8.18 3.26
CA LYS A 64 9.83 9.14 2.18
C LYS A 64 10.21 8.55 0.83
N LEU A 65 9.54 9.00 -0.23
CA LEU A 65 9.75 8.48 -1.58
C LEU A 65 11.21 8.63 -2.07
N ASP A 66 11.89 9.71 -1.68
CA ASP A 66 13.29 9.99 -2.03
C ASP A 66 14.29 9.16 -1.22
N GLU A 67 13.87 8.58 -0.10
CA GLU A 67 14.70 7.77 0.81
C GLU A 67 14.58 6.25 0.55
N LEU A 68 13.71 5.84 -0.39
CA LEU A 68 13.45 4.42 -0.64
C LEU A 68 14.66 3.69 -1.24
N THR A 69 14.92 2.50 -0.69
CA THR A 69 15.89 1.54 -1.25
C THR A 69 15.40 0.96 -2.58
N ALA A 70 16.27 0.26 -3.30
CA ALA A 70 15.90 -0.42 -4.54
C ALA A 70 14.74 -1.41 -4.33
N ASP A 71 14.83 -2.28 -3.32
CA ASP A 71 13.77 -3.26 -3.03
C ASP A 71 12.43 -2.61 -2.65
N GLN A 72 12.46 -1.46 -1.97
CA GLN A 72 11.25 -0.70 -1.65
C GLN A 72 10.66 -0.05 -2.92
N ARG A 73 11.51 0.44 -3.83
CA ARG A 73 11.09 1.01 -5.12
C ARG A 73 10.42 -0.04 -6.00
N ASP A 74 10.91 -1.27 -6.02
CA ASP A 74 10.28 -2.38 -6.76
C ASP A 74 8.81 -2.59 -6.34
N VAL A 75 8.48 -2.37 -5.06
CA VAL A 75 7.10 -2.41 -4.58
C VAL A 75 6.33 -1.16 -5.03
N VAL A 76 6.92 0.03 -4.86
CA VAL A 76 6.27 1.30 -5.15
C VAL A 76 5.98 1.50 -6.64
N ASP A 77 6.82 0.96 -7.53
CA ASP A 77 6.58 0.96 -8.98
C ASP A 77 5.32 0.15 -9.35
N LEU A 78 4.89 -0.74 -8.46
CA LEU A 78 3.72 -1.59 -8.61
C LEU A 78 2.48 -1.12 -7.84
N ILE A 79 2.47 0.11 -7.28
CA ILE A 79 1.26 0.73 -6.67
C ILE A 79 0.79 2.03 -7.38
N ASN A 80 -0.45 2.46 -7.13
CA ASN A 80 -1.06 3.64 -7.78
C ASN A 80 -0.82 4.92 -6.98
N VAL A 81 -0.99 4.85 -5.65
CA VAL A 81 -0.89 6.02 -4.77
C VAL A 81 -0.03 5.66 -3.57
N LEU A 82 0.98 6.50 -3.31
CA LEU A 82 1.82 6.42 -2.12
C LEU A 82 1.55 7.63 -1.23
N ILE A 83 1.30 7.39 0.05
CA ILE A 83 1.25 8.42 1.08
C ILE A 83 2.49 8.20 1.95
N ASP A 84 3.45 9.12 1.84
CA ASP A 84 4.76 8.98 2.46
C ASP A 84 4.90 9.84 3.73
N GLY A 85 5.91 9.51 4.54
CA GLY A 85 6.25 10.23 5.75
C GLY A 85 5.55 9.73 7.03
N LYS A 86 6.28 9.80 8.14
CA LYS A 86 5.78 9.43 9.47
C LYS A 86 4.61 10.32 9.88
N PHE A 87 3.64 9.71 10.58
CA PHE A 87 2.61 10.47 11.27
C PHE A 87 3.21 11.29 12.42
N VAL A 88 2.88 12.57 12.48
CA VAL A 88 3.33 13.51 13.53
C VAL A 88 2.11 14.09 14.23
N GLN A 89 1.97 13.78 15.53
CA GLN A 89 0.81 14.17 16.33
C GLN A 89 0.61 15.70 16.38
N ASP A 90 1.68 16.48 16.46
CA ASP A 90 1.61 17.95 16.50
C ASP A 90 1.16 18.57 15.17
N LEU A 91 1.29 17.82 14.08
CA LEU A 91 0.88 18.21 12.74
C LEU A 91 -0.43 17.52 12.32
N LYS A 92 -1.11 16.87 13.27
CA LYS A 92 -2.38 16.18 13.03
C LYS A 92 -3.45 17.17 12.64
N ASP A 93 -4.09 16.90 11.52
CA ASP A 93 -5.23 17.69 11.06
C ASP A 93 -6.27 16.76 10.41
N PRO A 94 -7.47 16.60 11.01
CA PRO A 94 -8.50 15.70 10.51
C PRO A 94 -9.17 16.17 9.22
N SER A 95 -8.94 17.43 8.79
CA SER A 95 -9.43 17.94 7.52
C SER A 95 -8.56 17.50 6.32
N LEU A 96 -7.38 16.93 6.58
CA LEU A 96 -6.48 16.45 5.54
C LEU A 96 -7.04 15.19 4.88
N ILE A 97 -7.15 15.24 3.57
CA ILE A 97 -7.64 14.13 2.77
C ILE A 97 -6.52 13.09 2.63
N TRP A 98 -6.82 11.82 2.97
CA TRP A 98 -5.96 10.64 2.85
C TRP A 98 -4.68 10.60 3.71
N ARG A 99 -4.44 11.59 4.55
CA ARG A 99 -3.26 11.63 5.43
C ARG A 99 -3.60 12.12 6.83
N GLY A 100 -2.84 11.66 7.82
CA GLY A 100 -3.09 11.97 9.23
C GLY A 100 -2.40 13.26 9.68
N SER A 101 -1.26 13.61 9.08
CA SER A 101 -0.51 14.81 9.44
C SER A 101 0.01 15.58 8.22
N SER A 102 0.17 16.90 8.36
CA SER A 102 0.44 17.80 7.23
C SER A 102 1.81 17.61 6.56
N ASN A 103 2.75 16.94 7.24
CA ASN A 103 4.06 16.58 6.68
C ASN A 103 4.03 15.38 5.72
N GLN A 104 2.94 14.62 5.68
CA GLN A 104 2.82 13.47 4.78
C GLN A 104 2.48 13.94 3.37
N VAL A 105 3.06 13.33 2.33
CA VAL A 105 2.83 13.73 0.94
C VAL A 105 2.07 12.64 0.19
N VAL A 106 1.07 13.03 -0.59
CA VAL A 106 0.31 12.13 -1.46
C VAL A 106 0.93 12.17 -2.85
N HIS A 107 1.42 11.01 -3.32
CA HIS A 107 2.01 10.83 -4.64
C HIS A 107 1.09 9.99 -5.50
N HIS A 108 0.61 10.55 -6.61
CA HIS A 108 -0.12 9.81 -7.64
C HIS A 108 0.87 9.30 -8.68
N LEU A 109 1.09 7.99 -8.71
CA LEU A 109 2.14 7.38 -9.54
C LEU A 109 1.61 6.95 -10.92
N ARG A 110 0.30 6.74 -11.06
CA ARG A 110 -0.39 6.35 -12.30
C ARG A 110 -1.91 6.37 -12.16
#